data_AF-A0A4Y2K290-F1
#
_entry.id   AF-A0A4Y2K290-F1
#
_cell.length_a   1.000
_cell.length_b   1.000
_cell.length_c   1.000
_cell.angle_alpha   90.00
_cell.angle_beta   90.00
_cell.angle_gamma   90.00
#
_symmetry.space_group_name_H-M   'P 1'
#
loop_
_entity.id
_entity.type
_entity.pdbx_description
1 polymer ?
#
loop_
_entity_poly.entity_id
_entity_poly.type
_entity_poly.pdbx_seq_one_letter_code
_entity_poly.pdbx_strand_id
1 'polypeptide(L)'
;MKALYSDFLNEYESLHHMEEVKEDTDLYAGYYLPHHGILRPDNKTTKLRVVFNASSKTSSGYSLNDLLYKGGVLQEDLFSILIRFRKHIYAFTADIKQMFRMIELNESQTRLQQILWKNSKSSPIKVYELRTVTYGTTSAPYLATKVIQQLALDEEKNFPLASKVLLQDFYMD
;
A
#
# COMPACT_ATOMS: atom_id res chain seq x y z
N MET A 1 12.22 16.83 -10.70
CA MET A 1 11.74 15.44 -10.56
C MET A 1 12.58 14.63 -9.58
N LYS A 2 13.92 14.56 -9.73
CA LYS A 2 14.77 13.78 -8.82
C LYS A 2 14.65 14.16 -7.34
N ALA A 3 14.72 15.46 -7.00
CA ALA A 3 14.60 15.94 -5.62
C ALA A 3 13.29 15.45 -4.96
N LEU A 4 12.14 15.70 -5.62
CA LEU A 4 10.83 15.20 -5.15
C LEU A 4 10.79 13.68 -4.98
N TYR A 5 11.53 12.92 -5.79
CA TYR A 5 11.61 11.46 -5.68
C TYR A 5 12.46 11.04 -4.47
N SER A 6 13.61 11.70 -4.28
CA SER A 6 14.44 11.53 -3.08
C SER A 6 13.65 11.86 -1.82
N ASP A 7 12.91 12.97 -1.81
CA ASP A 7 12.09 13.38 -0.67
C ASP A 7 11.02 12.33 -0.35
N PHE A 8 10.35 11.79 -1.37
CA PHE A 8 9.38 10.71 -1.20
C PHE A 8 9.99 9.45 -0.58
N LEU A 9 11.15 9.01 -1.07
CA LEU A 9 11.79 7.81 -0.53
C LEU A 9 12.36 8.05 0.87
N ASN A 10 12.96 9.21 1.12
CA ASN A 10 13.40 9.58 2.46
C ASN A 10 12.23 9.61 3.45
N GLU A 11 11.05 10.10 3.04
CA GLU A 11 9.83 10.02 3.85
C GLU A 11 9.45 8.55 4.13
N TYR A 12 9.48 7.69 3.11
CA TYR A 12 9.25 6.24 3.26
C TYR A 12 10.17 5.60 4.29
N GLU A 13 11.46 5.90 4.24
CA GLU A 13 12.45 5.39 5.19
C GLU A 13 12.22 5.94 6.60
N SER A 14 11.98 7.26 6.72
CA SER A 14 11.76 7.90 8.03
C SER A 14 10.53 7.37 8.76
N LEU A 15 9.49 6.99 8.00
CA LEU A 15 8.28 6.36 8.52
C LEU A 15 8.41 4.85 8.72
N HIS A 16 9.61 4.28 8.52
CA HIS A 16 9.87 2.84 8.62
C HIS A 16 9.02 1.99 7.65
N HIS A 17 8.51 2.61 6.57
CA HIS A 17 7.78 1.90 5.51
C HIS A 17 8.72 1.20 4.52
N MET A 18 10.01 1.49 4.58
CA MET A 18 11.06 0.76 3.89
C MET A 18 12.33 0.74 4.74
N GLU A 19 13.18 -0.26 4.53
CA GLU A 19 14.47 -0.38 5.22
C GLU A 19 15.58 -0.78 4.24
N GLU A 20 16.78 -0.23 4.42
CA GLU A 20 17.97 -0.60 3.65
C GLU A 20 18.45 -2.02 4.03
N VAL A 21 18.61 -2.88 3.03
CA VAL A 21 19.17 -4.22 3.23
C VAL A 21 20.68 -4.11 3.38
N LYS A 22 21.20 -4.37 4.58
CA LYS A 22 22.63 -4.25 4.92
C LYS A 22 23.47 -5.47 4.57
N GLU A 23 22.85 -6.66 4.55
CA GLU A 23 23.52 -7.92 4.26
C GLU A 23 22.81 -8.61 3.10
N ASP A 24 23.58 -8.83 2.03
CA ASP A 24 23.13 -9.42 0.78
C ASP A 24 22.89 -10.93 0.96
N THR A 25 21.80 -11.25 1.64
CA THR A 25 21.39 -12.63 1.91
C THR A 25 20.61 -13.14 0.71
N ASP A 26 21.33 -13.85 -0.16
CA ASP A 26 20.84 -14.57 -1.33
C ASP A 26 20.09 -13.68 -2.35
N LEU A 27 20.87 -13.03 -3.22
CA LEU A 27 20.43 -12.19 -4.36
C LEU A 27 19.32 -12.81 -5.23
N TYR A 28 19.16 -14.13 -5.19
CA TYR A 28 18.23 -14.89 -6.04
C TYR A 28 16.86 -15.15 -5.40
N ALA A 29 16.65 -14.79 -4.14
CA ALA A 29 15.42 -15.11 -3.40
C ALA A 29 14.38 -13.97 -3.34
N GLY A 30 14.68 -12.81 -3.92
CA GLY A 30 13.83 -11.61 -3.85
C GLY A 30 13.10 -11.25 -5.14
N TYR A 31 12.10 -10.36 -5.04
CA TYR A 31 11.43 -9.75 -6.20
C TYR A 31 11.64 -8.23 -6.17
N TYR A 32 12.30 -7.72 -7.21
CA TYR A 32 12.55 -6.30 -7.38
C TYR A 32 11.39 -5.64 -8.12
N LEU A 33 10.66 -4.77 -7.43
CA LEU A 33 9.61 -3.92 -7.96
C LEU A 33 10.22 -2.75 -8.75
N PRO A 34 10.06 -2.70 -10.09
CA PRO A 34 10.40 -1.51 -10.83
C PRO A 34 9.50 -0.37 -10.36
N HIS A 35 10.06 0.82 -10.21
CA HIS A 35 9.30 1.97 -9.76
C HIS A 35 9.57 3.20 -10.61
N HIS A 36 8.54 4.04 -10.77
CA HIS A 36 8.63 5.28 -11.53
C HIS A 36 7.76 6.37 -10.92
N GLY A 37 8.08 7.62 -11.24
CA GLY A 37 7.44 8.79 -10.68
C GLY A 37 6.52 9.44 -11.71
N ILE A 38 5.26 9.65 -11.33
CA ILE A 38 4.26 10.35 -12.13
C ILE A 38 4.10 11.74 -11.55
N LEU A 39 4.45 12.78 -12.32
CA LEU A 39 4.20 14.16 -11.94
C LEU A 39 2.73 14.50 -12.13
N ARG A 40 2.13 15.10 -11.11
CA ARG A 40 0.78 15.64 -11.13
C ARG A 40 0.83 17.11 -10.72
N PRO A 41 1.21 18.01 -11.64
CA PRO A 41 1.42 19.43 -11.33
C PRO A 41 0.16 20.10 -10.78
N ASP A 42 -1.03 19.62 -11.19
CA ASP A 42 -2.33 20.15 -10.76
C ASP A 42 -2.76 19.67 -9.37
N ASN A 43 -2.05 18.70 -8.78
CA ASN A 43 -2.36 18.23 -7.43
C ASN A 43 -1.73 19.15 -6.38
N LYS A 44 -2.58 19.80 -5.58
CA LYS A 44 -2.18 20.75 -4.55
C LYS A 44 -1.37 20.12 -3.40
N THR A 45 -1.59 18.84 -3.09
CA THR A 45 -0.99 18.19 -1.91
C THR A 45 0.22 17.33 -2.25
N THR A 46 0.21 16.61 -3.37
CA THR A 46 1.33 15.73 -3.77
C THR A 46 1.67 15.90 -5.25
N LYS A 47 2.73 16.66 -5.53
CA LYS A 47 3.20 16.94 -6.90
C LYS A 47 3.81 15.73 -7.61
N LEU A 48 4.28 14.73 -6.85
CA LEU A 48 4.86 13.49 -7.36
C LEU A 48 4.15 12.29 -6.71
N ARG A 49 3.71 11.33 -7.54
CA ARG A 49 3.29 9.99 -7.09
C ARG A 49 4.30 8.97 -7.58
N VAL A 50 4.90 8.22 -6.67
CA VAL A 50 5.71 7.05 -7.05
C VAL A 50 4.79 5.84 -7.25
N VAL A 51 5.06 5.03 -8.25
CA VAL A 51 4.32 3.79 -8.53
C VAL A 51 5.30 2.63 -8.50
N PHE A 52 4.99 1.62 -7.69
CA PHE A 52 5.70 0.34 -7.65
C PHE A 52 4.96 -0.67 -8.54
N ASN A 53 5.67 -1.30 -9.47
CA ASN A 53 5.06 -2.14 -10.50
C ASN A 53 5.23 -3.64 -10.20
N ALA A 54 4.26 -4.22 -9.51
CA ALA A 54 4.20 -5.65 -9.21
C ALA A 54 3.72 -6.53 -10.39
N SER A 55 3.41 -5.94 -11.54
CA SER A 55 3.02 -6.66 -12.77
C SER A 55 4.18 -6.86 -13.75
N SER A 56 5.41 -6.49 -13.37
CA SER A 56 6.59 -6.71 -14.21
C SER A 56 6.98 -8.17 -14.21
N LYS A 57 7.07 -8.81 -15.38
CA LYS A 57 7.50 -10.21 -15.45
C LYS A 57 9.00 -10.33 -15.18
N THR A 58 9.38 -11.36 -14.44
CA THR A 58 10.79 -11.72 -14.22
C THR A 58 11.29 -12.68 -15.31
N SER A 59 12.52 -13.17 -15.17
CA SER A 59 13.08 -14.22 -16.03
C SER A 59 12.29 -15.53 -15.98
N SER A 60 11.47 -15.76 -14.94
CA SER A 60 10.56 -16.91 -14.88
C SER A 60 9.31 -16.77 -15.75
N GLY A 61 9.06 -15.57 -16.32
CA GLY A 61 7.86 -15.26 -17.09
C GLY A 61 6.64 -14.86 -16.24
N TYR A 62 6.75 -14.93 -14.91
CA TYR A 62 5.72 -14.52 -13.95
C TYR A 62 6.09 -13.18 -13.28
N SER A 63 5.06 -12.39 -12.98
CA SER A 63 5.14 -11.21 -12.11
C SER A 63 4.74 -11.55 -10.69
N LEU A 64 5.01 -10.66 -9.73
CA LEU A 64 4.57 -10.84 -8.35
C LEU A 64 3.03 -10.93 -8.29
N ASN A 65 2.34 -10.11 -9.08
CA ASN A 65 0.88 -10.11 -9.16
C ASN A 65 0.27 -11.39 -9.73
N ASP A 66 1.01 -12.17 -10.52
CA ASP A 66 0.57 -13.48 -11.01
C ASP A 66 0.64 -14.56 -9.91
N LEU A 67 1.54 -14.38 -8.93
CA LEU A 67 1.81 -15.34 -7.86
C LEU A 67 1.04 -15.01 -6.56
N LEU A 68 0.70 -13.74 -6.34
CA LEU A 68 -0.04 -13.31 -5.17
C LEU A 68 -1.49 -13.77 -5.20
N TYR A 69 -1.96 -14.32 -4.09
CA TYR A 69 -3.38 -14.62 -3.90
C TYR A 69 -4.19 -13.31 -3.76
N LYS A 70 -5.09 -13.06 -4.72
CA LYS A 70 -5.91 -11.83 -4.77
C LYS A 70 -6.81 -11.64 -3.55
N GLY A 71 -7.28 -12.73 -2.96
CA GLY A 71 -8.39 -12.68 -2.00
C GLY A 71 -9.76 -12.50 -2.68
N GLY A 72 -10.81 -12.62 -1.87
CA GLY A 72 -12.19 -12.39 -2.29
C GLY A 72 -12.57 -10.91 -2.26
N VAL A 73 -13.76 -10.57 -2.77
CA VAL A 73 -14.34 -9.24 -2.58
C VAL A 73 -15.05 -9.22 -1.23
N LEU A 74 -14.54 -8.41 -0.30
CA LEU A 74 -15.08 -8.27 1.07
C LEU A 74 -16.01 -7.07 1.23
N GLN A 75 -15.83 -6.05 0.39
CA GLN A 75 -16.55 -4.80 0.46
C GLN A 75 -17.92 -4.95 -0.20
N GLU A 76 -18.94 -4.37 0.42
CA GLU A 76 -20.25 -4.28 -0.20
C GLU A 76 -20.22 -3.43 -1.47
N ASP A 77 -21.21 -3.65 -2.34
CA ASP A 77 -21.30 -2.88 -3.56
C ASP A 77 -21.53 -1.38 -3.25
N LEU A 78 -20.90 -0.53 -4.06
CA LEU A 78 -20.97 0.91 -3.89
C LEU A 78 -22.41 1.43 -3.92
N PHE A 79 -23.31 0.80 -4.68
CA PHE A 79 -24.70 1.24 -4.76
C PHE A 79 -25.41 1.06 -3.41
N SER A 80 -25.24 -0.08 -2.74
CA SER A 80 -25.76 -0.34 -1.40
C SER A 80 -25.25 0.68 -0.37
N ILE A 81 -23.94 0.97 -0.39
CA ILE A 81 -23.32 1.98 0.49
C ILE A 81 -23.95 3.36 0.23
N LEU A 82 -24.09 3.77 -1.03
CA LEU A 82 -24.67 5.06 -1.41
C LEU A 82 -26.16 5.17 -1.03
N ILE A 83 -26.93 4.09 -1.10
CA ILE A 83 -28.33 4.08 -0.68
C ILE A 83 -28.44 4.26 0.85
N ARG A 84 -27.61 3.57 1.64
CA ARG A 84 -27.57 3.77 3.10
C ARG A 84 -27.15 5.19 3.44
N PHE A 85 -26.11 5.71 2.81
CA PHE A 85 -25.62 7.07 3.01
C PHE A 85 -26.73 8.12 2.81
N ARG A 86 -27.60 7.95 1.80
CA ARG A 86 -28.72 8.85 1.51
C ARG A 86 -29.92 8.76 2.48
N LYS A 87 -29.98 7.76 3.37
CA LYS A 87 -31.07 7.65 4.36
C LYS A 87 -30.96 8.66 5.50
N HIS A 88 -29.81 9.33 5.63
CA HIS A 88 -29.53 10.26 6.72
C HIS A 88 -29.55 11.71 6.23
N ILE A 89 -30.09 12.62 7.04
CA ILE A 89 -30.15 14.07 6.75
C ILE A 89 -28.76 14.69 6.84
N TYR A 90 -27.91 14.15 7.71
CA TYR A 90 -26.53 14.57 7.92
C TYR A 90 -25.60 13.39 7.73
N ALA A 91 -24.46 13.63 7.10
CA ALA A 91 -23.46 12.62 6.85
C ALA A 91 -22.05 13.15 7.13
N PHE A 92 -21.20 12.28 7.66
CA PHE A 92 -19.79 12.55 7.90
C PHE A 92 -18.97 11.65 6.98
N THR A 93 -17.85 12.19 6.49
CA THR A 93 -16.88 11.43 5.70
C THR A 93 -15.51 11.62 6.30
N ALA A 94 -14.70 10.57 6.27
CA ALA A 94 -13.33 10.59 6.73
C ALA A 94 -12.48 9.77 5.75
N ASP A 95 -11.22 10.16 5.59
CA ASP A 95 -10.25 9.49 4.74
C ASP A 95 -9.15 8.86 5.61
N ILE A 96 -8.80 7.61 5.32
CA ILE A 96 -7.67 6.93 5.97
C ILE A 96 -6.42 7.26 5.17
N LYS A 97 -5.73 8.31 5.61
CA LYS A 97 -4.49 8.76 4.97
C LYS A 97 -3.50 7.61 4.85
N GLN A 98 -3.10 7.31 3.61
CA GLN A 98 -2.08 6.30 3.30
C GLN A 98 -2.41 4.90 3.85
N MET A 99 -3.68 4.47 3.79
CA MET A 99 -4.17 3.23 4.40
C MET A 99 -3.28 1.99 4.20
N PHE A 100 -2.76 1.74 3.00
CA PHE A 100 -1.92 0.57 2.72
C PHE A 100 -0.59 0.61 3.49
N ARG A 101 -0.04 1.80 3.72
CA ARG A 101 1.20 2.01 4.47
C ARG A 101 1.01 1.78 5.97
N MET A 102 -0.24 1.73 6.46
CA MET A 102 -0.54 1.43 7.87
C MET A 102 -0.55 -0.08 8.17
N ILE A 103 -0.31 -0.93 7.17
CA ILE A 103 -0.38 -2.38 7.30
C ILE A 103 1.01 -2.94 7.08
N GLU A 104 1.64 -3.42 8.14
CA GLU A 104 2.94 -4.08 8.07
C GLU A 104 2.82 -5.44 7.38
N LEU A 105 3.82 -5.77 6.58
CA LEU A 105 3.99 -7.10 6.03
C LEU A 105 4.73 -8.00 7.00
N ASN A 106 4.42 -9.29 6.91
CA ASN A 106 5.21 -10.29 7.58
C ASN A 106 6.65 -10.24 7.06
N GLU A 107 7.62 -10.27 7.97
CA GLU A 107 9.05 -10.13 7.65
C GLU A 107 9.52 -11.15 6.60
N SER A 108 8.99 -12.38 6.64
CA SER A 108 9.32 -13.43 5.67
C SER A 108 8.93 -13.11 4.23
N GLN A 109 8.04 -12.13 4.03
CA GLN A 109 7.50 -11.74 2.71
C GLN A 109 8.10 -10.43 2.20
N THR A 110 8.79 -9.65 3.04
CA THR A 110 9.31 -8.31 2.68
C THR A 110 10.31 -8.34 1.53
N ARG A 111 11.08 -9.44 1.40
CA ARG A 111 11.99 -9.73 0.27
C ARG A 111 11.31 -9.76 -1.09
N LEU A 112 10.00 -10.01 -1.14
CA LEU A 112 9.22 -9.99 -2.38
C LEU A 112 8.84 -8.56 -2.81
N GLN A 113 9.18 -7.55 -2.02
CA GLN A 113 8.93 -6.15 -2.32
C GLN A 113 10.21 -5.31 -2.23
N GLN A 114 11.23 -5.70 -2.99
CA GLN A 114 12.50 -4.99 -3.02
C GLN A 114 12.49 -3.85 -4.06
N ILE A 115 13.22 -2.78 -3.79
CA ILE A 115 13.45 -1.68 -4.73
C ILE A 115 14.93 -1.31 -4.79
N LEU A 116 15.35 -0.74 -5.93
CA LEU A 116 16.70 -0.24 -6.13
C LEU A 116 16.71 1.28 -6.12
N TRP A 117 17.50 1.87 -5.22
CA TRP A 117 17.59 3.33 -5.13
C TRP A 117 19.02 3.82 -4.93
N LYS A 118 19.30 5.02 -5.45
CA LYS A 118 20.54 5.77 -5.15
C LYS A 118 20.27 7.26 -5.00
N ASN A 119 20.79 7.84 -3.92
CA ASN A 119 20.57 9.25 -3.59
C ASN A 119 21.25 10.20 -4.59
N SER A 120 22.44 9.86 -5.08
CA SER A 120 23.17 10.67 -6.07
C SER A 120 23.60 9.85 -7.29
N LYS A 121 24.03 10.52 -8.37
CA LYS A 121 24.54 9.79 -9.55
C LYS A 121 25.79 8.98 -9.22
N SER A 122 26.62 9.51 -8.31
CA SER A 122 27.87 8.93 -7.82
C SER A 122 27.70 8.01 -6.61
N SER A 123 26.53 8.00 -5.97
CA SER A 123 26.25 7.08 -4.86
C SER A 123 26.11 5.65 -5.37
N PRO A 124 26.51 4.64 -4.57
CA PRO A 124 26.21 3.26 -4.87
C PRO A 124 24.69 3.05 -4.93
N ILE A 125 24.27 2.08 -5.75
CA ILE A 125 22.90 1.57 -5.73
C ILE A 125 22.73 0.76 -4.46
N LYS A 126 21.63 1.01 -3.75
CA LYS A 126 21.24 0.30 -2.54
C LYS A 126 19.94 -0.46 -2.78
N VAL A 127 19.76 -1.54 -2.05
CA VAL A 127 18.53 -2.34 -2.03
C VAL A 127 17.73 -1.94 -0.80
N TYR A 128 16.44 -1.71 -0.99
CA TYR A 128 15.50 -1.47 0.10
C TYR A 128 14.36 -2.48 0.04
N GLU A 129 13.91 -2.93 1.20
CA GLU A 129 12.70 -3.76 1.34
C GLU A 129 11.54 -2.89 1.82
N LEU A 130 10.41 -2.96 1.12
CA LEU A 130 9.18 -2.31 1.54
C LEU A 130 8.53 -3.11 2.66
N ARG A 131 8.31 -2.49 3.81
CA ARG A 131 7.82 -3.11 5.04
C ARG A 131 6.30 -3.15 5.17
N THR A 132 5.60 -2.40 4.33
CA THR A 132 4.14 -2.27 4.38
C THR A 132 3.49 -2.82 3.13
N VAL A 133 2.18 -3.05 3.18
CA VAL A 133 1.39 -3.41 1.99
C VAL A 133 1.62 -2.35 0.90
N THR A 134 2.10 -2.79 -0.26
CA THR A 134 2.40 -1.89 -1.37
C THR A 134 1.22 -1.81 -2.32
N TYR A 135 0.74 -0.59 -2.58
CA TYR A 135 -0.28 -0.35 -3.60
C TYR A 135 0.23 -0.78 -4.98
N GLY A 136 -0.66 -1.31 -5.82
CA GLY A 136 -0.29 -1.92 -7.11
C GLY A 136 -0.01 -3.42 -7.04
N THR A 137 -0.03 -4.01 -5.85
CA THR A 137 -0.09 -5.47 -5.68
C THR A 137 -1.53 -5.98 -5.76
N THR A 138 -1.73 -7.18 -6.31
CA THR A 138 -3.06 -7.77 -6.52
C THR A 138 -3.83 -7.99 -5.21
N SER A 139 -3.14 -8.30 -4.12
CA SER A 139 -3.72 -8.59 -2.81
C SER A 139 -3.97 -7.35 -1.95
N ALA A 140 -3.35 -6.20 -2.26
CA ALA A 140 -3.43 -5.00 -1.41
C ALA A 140 -4.87 -4.55 -1.09
N PRO A 141 -5.82 -4.51 -2.05
CA PRO A 141 -7.19 -4.14 -1.75
C PRO A 141 -7.85 -5.07 -0.72
N TYR A 142 -7.71 -6.38 -0.92
CA TYR A 142 -8.27 -7.38 0.00
C TYR A 142 -7.68 -7.25 1.39
N LEU A 143 -6.35 -7.15 1.50
CA LEU A 143 -5.66 -7.03 2.78
C LEU A 143 -6.12 -5.79 3.53
N ALA A 144 -6.23 -4.66 2.84
CA ALA A 144 -6.61 -3.41 3.48
C ALA A 144 -8.05 -3.42 3.99
N THR A 145 -9.01 -3.89 3.19
CA THR A 145 -10.39 -4.06 3.65
C THR A 145 -10.50 -5.08 4.78
N LYS A 146 -9.75 -6.19 4.71
CA LYS A 146 -9.80 -7.23 5.74
C LYS A 146 -9.27 -6.74 7.09
N VAL A 147 -8.20 -5.94 7.09
CA VAL A 147 -7.67 -5.32 8.31
C VAL A 147 -8.70 -4.39 8.95
N ILE A 148 -9.37 -3.54 8.17
CA ILE A 148 -10.43 -2.66 8.70
C ILE A 148 -11.59 -3.47 9.29
N GLN A 149 -12.05 -4.52 8.60
CA GLN A 149 -13.09 -5.40 9.13
C GLN A 149 -12.65 -6.09 10.42
N GLN A 150 -11.41 -6.58 10.49
CA GLN A 150 -10.90 -7.26 11.68
C GLN A 150 -10.79 -6.29 12.86
N LEU A 151 -10.24 -5.09 12.65
CA LEU A 151 -10.18 -4.04 13.67
C LEU A 151 -11.57 -3.67 14.19
N ALA A 152 -12.57 -3.57 13.31
CA ALA A 152 -13.94 -3.28 13.70
C ALA A 152 -14.53 -4.38 14.61
N LEU A 153 -14.21 -5.65 14.33
CA LEU A 153 -14.65 -6.78 15.16
C LEU A 153 -13.91 -6.83 16.50
N ASP A 154 -12.60 -6.65 16.48
CA ASP A 154 -11.75 -6.71 17.68
C ASP A 154 -12.13 -5.61 18.69
N GLU A 155 -12.46 -4.42 18.18
CA GLU A 155 -12.78 -3.23 18.97
C GLU A 155 -14.28 -2.99 19.19
N GLU A 156 -15.15 -3.91 18.75
CA GLU A 156 -16.61 -3.75 18.81
C GLU A 156 -17.10 -3.44 20.24
N LYS A 157 -16.49 -4.07 21.25
CA LYS A 157 -16.86 -3.86 22.65
C LYS A 157 -16.56 -2.44 23.14
N ASN A 158 -15.46 -1.85 22.66
CA ASN A 158 -15.00 -0.52 23.07
C ASN A 158 -15.69 0.58 22.24
N PHE A 159 -15.90 0.32 20.95
CA PHE A 159 -16.43 1.30 19.98
C PHE A 159 -17.55 0.71 19.11
N PRO A 160 -18.70 0.33 19.69
CA PRO A 160 -19.76 -0.39 18.97
C PRO A 160 -20.34 0.38 17.79
N LEU A 161 -20.46 1.72 17.91
CA LEU A 161 -20.93 2.56 16.80
C LEU A 161 -19.91 2.63 15.66
N ALA A 162 -18.63 2.79 15.97
CA ALA A 162 -17.57 2.85 14.96
C ALA A 162 -17.40 1.50 14.26
N SER A 163 -17.46 0.41 15.01
CA SER A 163 -17.43 -0.95 14.48
C SER A 163 -18.53 -1.18 13.44
N LYS A 164 -19.77 -0.83 13.76
CA LYS A 164 -20.90 -0.94 12.83
C LYS A 164 -20.67 -0.13 11.54
N VAL A 165 -20.22 1.11 11.66
CA VAL A 165 -19.93 1.97 10.49
C VAL A 165 -18.81 1.37 9.65
N LEU A 166 -17.71 0.91 10.25
CA LEU A 166 -16.59 0.31 9.52
C LEU A 166 -16.97 -1.00 8.81
N LEU A 167 -17.88 -1.78 9.37
CA LEU A 167 -18.36 -3.02 8.76
C LEU A 167 -19.37 -2.80 7.63
N GLN A 168 -20.19 -1.74 7.71
CA GLN A 168 -21.33 -1.55 6.80
C GLN A 168 -21.12 -0.42 5.79
N ASP A 169 -20.42 0.65 6.16
CA ASP A 169 -20.42 1.90 5.40
C ASP A 169 -19.01 2.34 4.95
N PHE A 170 -17.98 1.53 5.24
CA PHE A 170 -16.62 1.74 4.73
C PHE A 170 -16.56 1.46 3.21
N TYR A 171 -15.90 2.38 2.50
CA TYR A 171 -15.62 2.25 1.07
C TYR A 171 -14.15 2.55 0.78
N MET A 172 -13.53 1.69 -0.02
CA MET A 172 -12.22 1.89 -0.65
C MET A 172 -12.39 1.91 -2.17
N ASP A 173 -11.62 2.78 -2.84
CA ASP A 173 -11.62 3.03 -4.28
C ASP A 173 -10.76 2.05 -5.10
#